data_AF-S6CNB5-F1
#
_entry.id   AF-S6CNB5-F1
#
_cell.length_a   1.000
_cell.length_b   1.000
_cell.length_c   1.000
_cell.angle_alpha   90.00
_cell.angle_beta   90.00
_cell.angle_gamma   90.00
#
_symmetry.space_group_name_H-M   'P 1'
#
loop_
_entity.id
_entity.type
_entity.pdbx_description
1 polymer ?
#
loop_
_entity_poly.entity_id
_entity_poly.type
_entity_poly.pdbx_seq_one_letter_code
_entity_poly.pdbx_strand_id
1 'polypeptide(L)'
;MDVNFDLSTATAKTYTKFIEDFRATLPFSHKVYDIPLLYSTISDSRRFILLNLTSYAYETISVVIDVTNVYVVAYRTRDVSYFFKESPPEAYNILFKGTRKITLPYTGNYENLQTAAHKIRENIDLGLPALSSAITTLFYYNAQSAPSALLVLIQTTAEAARFKYIERHVAKYVATNFKPNLAIISLENQWSALSKQIFLAQNQGGKFRNPVDLIKPTGERFQVTNVDSDVVKGNIKLLLNSRASTADENFITTMTLLGESVVN
;
A
#
# COMPACT_ATOMS: atom_id res chain seq x y z
N MET A 1 -8.88 4.95 -15.55
CA MET A 1 -7.60 5.18 -16.21
C MET A 1 -6.66 4.11 -15.68
N ASP A 2 -5.97 3.42 -16.58
CA ASP A 2 -5.12 2.30 -16.22
C ASP A 2 -3.66 2.77 -16.20
N VAL A 3 -2.88 2.24 -15.27
CA VAL A 3 -1.46 2.56 -15.14
C VAL A 3 -0.67 1.29 -15.39
N ASN A 4 0.24 1.32 -16.36
CA ASN A 4 0.94 0.13 -16.81
C ASN A 4 2.38 0.13 -16.30
N PHE A 5 2.88 -1.06 -15.96
CA PHE A 5 4.28 -1.27 -15.66
C PHE A 5 4.74 -2.63 -16.18
N ASP A 6 5.67 -2.60 -17.13
CA ASP A 6 6.23 -3.79 -17.76
C ASP A 6 7.67 -3.99 -17.29
N LEU A 7 7.89 -5.10 -16.59
CA LEU A 7 9.21 -5.42 -16.06
C LEU A 7 10.22 -5.79 -17.14
N SER A 8 9.80 -6.29 -18.32
CA SER A 8 10.72 -6.60 -19.42
C SER A 8 11.54 -5.39 -19.90
N THR A 9 11.07 -4.18 -19.63
CA THR A 9 11.74 -2.91 -19.94
C THR A 9 12.02 -2.05 -18.70
N ALA A 10 11.88 -2.61 -17.50
CA ALA A 10 11.98 -1.85 -16.27
C ALA A 10 13.41 -1.42 -15.95
N THR A 11 13.50 -0.18 -15.48
CA THR A 11 14.69 0.48 -14.95
C THR A 11 14.27 1.26 -13.71
N ALA A 12 15.22 1.75 -12.93
CA ALA A 12 14.93 2.65 -11.81
C ALA A 12 14.07 3.85 -12.26
N LYS A 13 14.37 4.42 -13.44
CA LYS A 13 13.66 5.57 -14.00
C LYS A 13 12.22 5.21 -14.40
N THR A 14 12.02 4.09 -15.09
CA THR A 14 10.67 3.69 -15.53
C THR A 14 9.80 3.24 -14.36
N TYR A 15 10.39 2.63 -13.32
CA TYR A 15 9.68 2.35 -12.06
C TYR A 15 9.26 3.62 -11.33
N THR A 16 10.15 4.60 -11.16
CA THR A 16 9.79 5.89 -10.56
C THR A 16 8.70 6.59 -11.36
N LYS A 17 8.80 6.58 -12.70
CA LYS A 17 7.75 7.13 -13.56
C LYS A 17 6.41 6.40 -13.38
N PHE A 18 6.42 5.08 -13.31
CA PHE A 18 5.22 4.29 -13.02
C PHE A 18 4.56 4.72 -11.70
N ILE A 19 5.33 4.86 -10.62
CA ILE A 19 4.79 5.28 -9.32
C ILE A 19 4.31 6.75 -9.36
N GLU A 20 4.96 7.63 -10.12
CA GLU A 20 4.52 9.00 -10.34
C GLU A 20 3.20 9.07 -11.12
N ASP A 21 3.09 8.32 -12.21
CA ASP A 21 1.87 8.20 -13.02
C ASP A 21 0.74 7.60 -12.17
N PHE A 22 1.03 6.57 -11.36
CA PHE A 22 0.08 5.99 -10.41
C PHE A 22 -0.46 7.04 -9.43
N ARG A 23 0.42 7.78 -8.74
CA ARG A 23 -0.01 8.87 -7.84
C ARG A 23 -0.85 9.91 -8.56
N ALA A 24 -0.52 10.26 -9.80
CA ALA A 24 -1.23 11.27 -10.58
C ALA A 24 -2.65 10.84 -10.98
N THR A 25 -2.92 9.53 -11.06
CA THR A 25 -4.28 9.02 -11.33
C THR A 25 -5.20 9.03 -10.11
N LEU A 26 -4.68 9.18 -8.89
CA LEU A 26 -5.47 9.16 -7.66
C LEU A 26 -6.20 10.51 -7.47
N PRO A 27 -7.55 10.53 -7.50
CA PRO A 27 -8.31 11.73 -7.19
C PRO A 27 -8.11 12.15 -5.73
N PHE A 28 -7.88 13.45 -5.52
CA PHE A 28 -7.71 14.05 -4.21
C PHE A 28 -8.59 15.29 -4.08
N SER A 29 -8.95 15.63 -2.85
CA SER A 29 -9.85 16.76 -2.54
C SER A 29 -9.13 18.10 -2.62
N HIS A 30 -8.00 18.22 -1.94
CA HIS A 30 -7.10 19.37 -1.94
C HIS A 30 -5.73 18.89 -1.43
N LYS A 31 -4.73 19.77 -1.46
CA LYS A 31 -3.42 19.49 -0.86
C LYS A 31 -3.35 20.06 0.56
N VAL A 32 -2.74 19.31 1.46
CA VAL A 32 -2.44 19.71 2.84
C VAL A 32 -0.94 19.69 3.00
N TYR A 33 -0.31 20.85 3.24
CA TYR A 33 1.14 21.01 3.22
C TYR A 33 1.77 20.43 1.93
N ASP A 34 1.18 20.77 0.78
CA ASP A 34 1.53 20.28 -0.56
C ASP A 34 1.39 18.77 -0.81
N ILE A 35 0.87 18.01 0.16
CA ILE A 35 0.61 16.58 0.02
C ILE A 35 -0.87 16.35 -0.34
N PRO A 36 -1.19 15.66 -1.44
CA PRO A 36 -2.57 15.34 -1.81
C PRO A 36 -3.35 14.60 -0.71
N LEU A 37 -4.50 15.15 -0.30
CA LEU A 37 -5.45 14.51 0.60
C LEU A 37 -6.52 13.76 -0.20
N LEU A 38 -6.50 12.43 -0.14
CA LEU A 38 -7.45 11.57 -0.85
C LEU A 38 -8.90 11.92 -0.46
N TYR A 39 -9.85 11.58 -1.33
CA TYR A 39 -11.26 11.71 -0.98
C TYR A 39 -11.65 10.66 0.08
N SER A 40 -12.45 11.05 1.07
CA SER A 40 -13.04 10.10 2.02
C SER A 40 -14.13 9.24 1.41
N THR A 41 -14.83 9.78 0.41
CA THR A 41 -15.91 9.12 -0.31
C THR A 41 -15.88 9.59 -1.77
N ILE A 42 -16.15 8.67 -2.69
CA ILE A 42 -16.24 8.95 -4.11
C ILE A 42 -17.27 8.01 -4.73
N SER A 43 -17.91 8.43 -5.83
CA SER A 43 -18.85 7.59 -6.56
C SER A 43 -18.19 6.29 -7.04
N ASP A 44 -18.91 5.17 -6.98
CA ASP A 44 -18.39 3.85 -7.37
C ASP A 44 -17.77 3.81 -8.79
N SER A 45 -18.33 4.59 -9.73
CA SER A 45 -17.81 4.71 -11.09
C SER A 45 -16.40 5.31 -11.20
N ARG A 46 -15.90 5.92 -10.11
CA ARG A 46 -14.58 6.56 -10.02
C ARG A 46 -13.73 5.99 -8.88
N ARG A 47 -14.25 5.02 -8.14
CA ARG A 47 -13.62 4.50 -6.91
C ARG A 47 -12.41 3.62 -7.17
N PHE A 48 -12.36 2.98 -8.34
CA PHE A 48 -11.33 2.00 -8.65
C PHE A 48 -10.51 2.41 -9.87
N ILE A 49 -9.20 2.21 -9.77
CA ILE A 49 -8.26 2.27 -10.88
C ILE A 49 -7.53 0.94 -11.03
N LEU A 50 -7.04 0.67 -12.24
CA LEU A 50 -6.34 -0.57 -12.54
C LEU A 50 -4.85 -0.31 -12.73
N LEU A 51 -4.03 -1.16 -12.11
CA LEU A 51 -2.61 -1.28 -12.43
C LEU A 51 -2.43 -2.54 -13.28
N ASN A 52 -1.91 -2.41 -14.50
CA ASN A 52 -1.54 -3.57 -15.31
C ASN A 52 -0.05 -3.83 -15.15
N LEU A 53 0.29 -4.96 -14.53
CA LEU A 53 1.65 -5.32 -14.18
C LEU A 53 2.08 -6.52 -15.01
N THR A 54 3.15 -6.37 -15.78
CA THR A 54 3.70 -7.41 -16.65
C THR A 54 5.05 -7.89 -16.13
N SER A 55 5.23 -9.20 -15.97
CA SER A 55 6.47 -9.84 -15.50
C SER A 55 7.54 -9.85 -16.59
N TYR A 56 8.79 -10.23 -16.25
CA TYR A 56 9.85 -10.47 -17.24
C TYR A 56 9.49 -11.57 -18.25
N ALA A 57 8.62 -12.51 -17.88
CA ALA A 57 8.14 -13.60 -18.73
C ALA A 57 6.83 -13.24 -19.47
N TYR A 58 6.47 -11.95 -19.51
CA TYR A 58 5.31 -11.41 -20.20
C TYR A 58 3.95 -11.86 -19.64
N GLU A 59 3.92 -12.36 -18.41
CA GLU A 59 2.66 -12.63 -17.70
C GLU A 59 2.09 -11.32 -17.17
N THR A 60 0.83 -11.04 -17.48
CA THR A 60 0.17 -9.79 -17.06
C THR A 60 -0.96 -10.07 -16.09
N ILE A 61 -0.96 -9.34 -14.98
CA ILE A 61 -2.10 -9.25 -14.06
C ILE A 61 -2.65 -7.82 -14.04
N SER A 62 -3.96 -7.69 -13.82
CA SER A 62 -4.60 -6.40 -13.57
C SER A 62 -4.98 -6.30 -12.10
N VAL A 63 -4.42 -5.35 -11.38
CA VAL A 63 -4.64 -5.11 -9.95
C VAL A 63 -5.60 -3.93 -9.78
N VAL A 64 -6.57 -4.06 -8.88
CA VAL A 64 -7.52 -3.00 -8.57
C VAL A 64 -7.12 -2.27 -7.31
N ILE A 65 -7.03 -0.95 -7.39
CA ILE A 65 -6.76 -0.06 -6.27
C ILE A 65 -8.02 0.75 -5.94
N ASP A 66 -8.42 0.76 -4.66
CA ASP A 66 -9.40 1.73 -4.15
C ASP A 66 -8.71 3.09 -3.97
N VAL A 67 -9.19 4.10 -4.69
CA VAL A 67 -8.56 5.42 -4.73
C VAL A 67 -8.69 6.21 -3.43
N THR A 68 -9.60 5.83 -2.53
CA THR A 68 -9.80 6.56 -1.27
C THR A 68 -8.72 6.27 -0.22
N ASN A 69 -8.02 5.14 -0.36
CA ASN A 69 -7.01 4.67 0.61
C ASN A 69 -5.79 3.97 -0.02
N VAL A 70 -5.75 3.82 -1.35
CA VAL A 70 -4.69 3.14 -2.11
C VAL A 70 -4.61 1.64 -1.79
N TYR A 71 -5.70 1.03 -1.32
CA TYR A 71 -5.70 -0.40 -0.96
C TYR A 71 -5.91 -1.25 -2.21
N VAL A 72 -5.15 -2.34 -2.31
CA VAL A 72 -5.46 -3.39 -3.28
C VAL A 72 -6.71 -4.11 -2.81
N VAL A 73 -7.74 -4.16 -3.65
CA VAL A 73 -9.02 -4.84 -3.33
C VAL A 73 -9.18 -6.16 -4.07
N ALA A 74 -8.63 -6.23 -5.29
CA ALA A 74 -8.74 -7.41 -6.14
C ALA A 74 -7.61 -7.44 -7.16
N TYR A 75 -7.39 -8.60 -7.78
CA TYR A 75 -6.62 -8.71 -9.01
C TYR A 75 -7.24 -9.71 -9.97
N ARG A 76 -6.90 -9.61 -11.25
CA ARG A 76 -7.33 -10.53 -12.31
C ARG A 76 -6.12 -11.12 -13.00
N THR A 77 -6.20 -12.42 -13.27
CA THR A 77 -5.34 -13.16 -14.19
C THR A 77 -6.24 -13.94 -15.16
N ARG A 78 -6.01 -13.78 -16.46
CA ARG A 78 -6.83 -14.42 -17.51
C ARG A 78 -8.33 -14.15 -17.28
N ASP A 79 -9.13 -15.20 -17.20
CA ASP A 79 -10.58 -15.22 -16.99
C ASP A 79 -10.98 -15.41 -15.50
N VAL A 80 -10.02 -15.32 -14.57
CA VAL A 80 -10.26 -15.47 -13.13
C VAL A 80 -9.88 -14.18 -12.39
N SER A 81 -10.68 -13.79 -11.42
CA SER A 81 -10.42 -12.64 -10.55
C SER A 81 -10.51 -13.02 -9.09
N TYR A 82 -9.57 -12.52 -8.30
CA TYR A 82 -9.40 -12.81 -6.89
C TYR A 82 -9.65 -11.54 -6.09
N PHE A 83 -10.57 -11.61 -5.14
CA PHE A 83 -10.94 -10.51 -4.26
C PHE A 83 -10.51 -10.83 -2.84
N PHE A 84 -10.04 -9.84 -2.08
CA PHE A 84 -9.86 -10.02 -0.65
C PHE A 84 -11.20 -10.24 0.05
N LYS A 85 -11.19 -10.99 1.17
CA LYS A 85 -12.40 -11.35 1.92
C LYS A 85 -13.27 -10.14 2.33
N GLU A 86 -12.63 -9.01 2.63
CA GLU A 86 -13.29 -7.77 3.07
C GLU A 86 -13.51 -6.74 1.94
N SER A 87 -13.37 -7.15 0.68
CA SER A 87 -13.58 -6.22 -0.44
C SER A 87 -15.00 -5.65 -0.41
N PRO A 88 -15.20 -4.36 -0.75
CA PRO A 88 -16.51 -3.74 -0.76
C PRO A 88 -17.50 -4.54 -1.63
N PRO A 89 -18.76 -4.75 -1.22
CA PRO A 89 -19.75 -5.47 -2.02
C PRO A 89 -19.89 -4.90 -3.44
N GLU A 90 -19.80 -3.57 -3.59
CA GLU A 90 -19.87 -2.88 -4.88
C GLU A 90 -18.72 -3.29 -5.81
N ALA A 91 -17.54 -3.56 -5.25
CA ALA A 91 -16.36 -4.03 -5.97
C ALA A 91 -16.68 -5.35 -6.72
N TYR A 92 -17.40 -6.28 -6.09
CA TYR A 92 -17.83 -7.52 -6.73
C TYR A 92 -18.82 -7.29 -7.87
N ASN A 93 -19.61 -6.22 -7.88
CA ASN A 93 -20.60 -5.96 -8.92
C ASN A 93 -20.01 -5.23 -10.13
N ILE A 94 -19.07 -4.31 -9.91
CA ILE A 94 -18.57 -3.42 -10.96
C ILE A 94 -17.24 -3.88 -11.57
N LEU A 95 -16.41 -4.59 -10.82
CA LEU A 95 -15.08 -5.01 -11.27
C LEU A 95 -15.12 -6.37 -11.96
N PHE A 96 -14.22 -6.52 -12.95
CA PHE A 96 -13.95 -7.76 -13.68
C PHE A 96 -15.23 -8.53 -14.05
N LYS A 97 -16.17 -7.87 -14.71
CA LYS A 97 -17.39 -8.54 -15.21
C LYS A 97 -17.00 -9.63 -16.21
N GLY A 98 -17.65 -10.78 -16.10
CA GLY A 98 -17.40 -11.94 -16.97
C GLY A 98 -16.28 -12.88 -16.54
N THR A 99 -15.53 -12.57 -15.47
CA THR A 99 -14.55 -13.51 -14.90
C THR A 99 -15.16 -14.44 -13.87
N ARG A 100 -14.53 -15.60 -13.66
CA ARG A 100 -14.77 -16.43 -12.48
C ARG A 100 -14.23 -15.69 -11.25
N LYS A 101 -15.11 -15.34 -10.31
CA LYS A 101 -14.75 -14.60 -9.08
C LYS A 101 -14.43 -15.56 -7.94
N ILE A 102 -13.26 -15.41 -7.35
CA ILE A 102 -12.77 -16.16 -6.20
C ILE A 102 -12.54 -15.19 -5.05
N THR A 103 -13.08 -15.51 -3.88
CA THR A 103 -12.76 -14.78 -2.65
C THR A 103 -11.57 -15.45 -1.98
N LEU A 104 -10.51 -14.70 -1.76
CA LEU A 104 -9.33 -15.16 -1.01
C LEU A 104 -9.73 -15.42 0.45
N PRO A 105 -9.14 -16.43 1.13
CA PRO A 105 -9.52 -16.80 2.49
C PRO A 105 -9.02 -15.81 3.57
N TYR A 106 -8.43 -14.69 3.17
CA TYR A 106 -7.85 -13.65 4.01
C TYR A 106 -8.23 -12.26 3.49
N THR A 107 -8.14 -11.29 4.39
CA THR A 107 -8.30 -9.85 4.12
C THR A 107 -7.02 -9.26 3.52
N GLY A 108 -7.07 -7.99 3.13
CA GLY A 108 -5.92 -7.29 2.53
C GLY A 108 -4.96 -6.68 3.55
N ASN A 109 -5.27 -6.76 4.85
CA ASN A 109 -4.43 -6.19 5.89
C ASN A 109 -3.15 -7.01 6.14
N TYR A 110 -2.09 -6.34 6.59
CA TYR A 110 -0.78 -6.96 6.76
C TYR A 110 -0.75 -8.09 7.78
N GLU A 111 -1.54 -8.01 8.85
CA GLU A 111 -1.58 -9.07 9.86
C GLU A 111 -2.07 -10.38 9.24
N ASN A 112 -3.23 -10.36 8.60
CA ASN A 112 -3.83 -11.56 8.02
C ASN A 112 -3.03 -12.08 6.81
N LEU A 113 -2.43 -11.20 6.01
CA LEU A 113 -1.52 -11.60 4.94
C LEU A 113 -0.26 -12.31 5.48
N GLN A 114 0.35 -11.79 6.55
CA GLN A 114 1.52 -12.41 7.17
C GLN A 114 1.18 -13.75 7.83
N THR A 115 0.01 -13.85 8.48
CA THR A 115 -0.52 -15.12 9.00
C THR A 115 -0.69 -16.15 7.89
N ALA A 116 -1.35 -15.77 6.79
CA ALA A 116 -1.56 -16.66 5.65
C ALA A 116 -0.26 -17.03 4.93
N ALA A 117 0.73 -16.13 4.93
CA ALA A 117 2.08 -16.37 4.39
C ALA A 117 2.97 -17.22 5.31
N HIS A 118 2.60 -17.40 6.58
CA HIS A 118 3.47 -17.89 7.64
C HIS A 118 4.82 -17.14 7.71
N LYS A 119 4.80 -15.84 7.39
CA LYS A 119 6.02 -15.02 7.25
C LYS A 119 5.72 -13.54 7.47
N ILE A 120 6.56 -12.88 8.25
CA ILE A 120 6.52 -11.42 8.43
C ILE A 120 7.19 -10.70 7.25
N ARG A 121 6.78 -9.45 7.01
CA ARG A 121 7.27 -8.61 5.89
C ARG A 121 8.79 -8.45 5.87
N GLU A 122 9.41 -8.33 7.03
CA GLU A 122 10.86 -8.22 7.24
C GLU A 122 11.63 -9.40 6.65
N ASN A 123 10.98 -10.55 6.50
CA ASN A 123 11.56 -11.77 5.97
C ASN A 123 11.14 -12.06 4.51
N ILE A 124 10.47 -11.12 3.85
CA ILE A 124 10.06 -11.22 2.44
C ILE A 124 10.95 -10.31 1.60
N ASP A 125 11.43 -10.82 0.47
CA ASP A 125 12.26 -10.05 -0.45
C ASP A 125 11.40 -9.06 -1.23
N LEU A 126 11.88 -7.82 -1.34
CA LEU A 126 11.37 -6.77 -2.21
C LEU A 126 12.40 -6.42 -3.29
N GLY A 127 12.00 -5.61 -4.27
CA GLY A 127 12.79 -5.28 -5.45
C GLY A 127 12.03 -5.62 -6.73
N LEU A 128 12.51 -5.17 -7.88
CA LEU A 128 11.85 -5.46 -9.15
C LEU A 128 11.87 -6.95 -9.52
N PRO A 129 12.94 -7.74 -9.24
CA PRO A 129 12.89 -9.18 -9.47
C PRO A 129 11.86 -9.88 -8.58
N ALA A 130 11.76 -9.49 -7.31
CA ALA A 130 10.73 -9.99 -6.41
C ALA A 130 9.31 -9.66 -6.90
N LEU A 131 9.08 -8.43 -7.41
CA LEU A 131 7.80 -8.06 -8.02
C LEU A 131 7.49 -8.92 -9.25
N SER A 132 8.47 -9.20 -10.12
CA SER A 132 8.27 -10.10 -11.26
C SER A 132 7.82 -11.49 -10.80
N SER A 133 8.51 -12.07 -9.83
CA SER A 133 8.16 -13.38 -9.28
C SER A 133 6.79 -13.38 -8.60
N ALA A 134 6.41 -12.28 -7.95
CA ALA A 134 5.07 -12.11 -7.38
C ALA A 134 3.99 -12.07 -8.47
N ILE A 135 4.22 -11.35 -9.57
CA ILE A 135 3.30 -11.33 -10.72
C ILE A 135 3.12 -12.74 -11.28
N THR A 136 4.22 -13.47 -11.54
CA THR A 136 4.16 -14.85 -12.03
C THR A 136 3.39 -15.76 -11.06
N THR A 137 3.66 -15.65 -9.75
CA THR A 137 2.97 -16.43 -8.71
C THR A 137 1.47 -16.17 -8.69
N LEU A 138 1.06 -14.91 -8.82
CA LEU A 138 -0.36 -14.52 -8.83
C LEU A 138 -1.03 -14.88 -10.16
N PHE A 139 -0.30 -14.81 -11.26
CA PHE A 139 -0.80 -15.19 -12.58
C PHE A 139 -1.14 -16.69 -12.65
N TYR A 140 -0.28 -17.55 -12.09
CA TYR A 140 -0.49 -19.00 -11.95
C TYR A 140 -1.02 -19.40 -10.57
N TYR A 141 -1.83 -18.53 -9.96
CA TYR A 141 -2.34 -18.60 -8.59
C TYR A 141 -2.11 -19.93 -7.84
N ASN A 142 -1.36 -19.85 -6.75
CA ASN A 142 -1.23 -20.92 -5.78
C ASN A 142 -1.57 -20.39 -4.38
N ALA A 143 -2.48 -21.06 -3.67
CA ALA A 143 -3.00 -20.57 -2.40
C ALA A 143 -1.93 -20.45 -1.30
N GLN A 144 -0.86 -21.25 -1.35
CA GLN A 144 0.21 -21.24 -0.35
C GLN A 144 1.18 -20.08 -0.58
N SER A 145 1.50 -19.75 -1.83
CA SER A 145 2.48 -18.69 -2.16
C SER A 145 1.85 -17.33 -2.43
N ALA A 146 0.56 -17.27 -2.78
CA ALA A 146 -0.15 -16.02 -3.05
C ALA A 146 -0.08 -14.96 -1.94
N PRO A 147 -0.20 -15.29 -0.63
CA PRO A 147 -0.13 -14.29 0.44
C PRO A 147 1.21 -13.53 0.45
N SER A 148 2.33 -14.25 0.28
CA SER A 148 3.66 -13.64 0.20
C SER A 148 3.82 -12.79 -1.06
N ALA A 149 3.30 -13.25 -2.20
CA ALA A 149 3.32 -12.47 -3.45
C ALA A 149 2.49 -11.18 -3.35
N LEU A 150 1.34 -11.22 -2.65
CA LEU A 150 0.52 -10.04 -2.40
C LEU A 150 1.23 -9.03 -1.49
N LEU A 151 1.98 -9.48 -0.47
CA LEU A 151 2.83 -8.61 0.36
C LEU A 151 3.85 -7.85 -0.49
N VAL A 152 4.58 -8.55 -1.37
CA VAL A 152 5.53 -7.91 -2.30
C VAL A 152 4.82 -6.90 -3.20
N LEU A 153 3.69 -7.28 -3.79
CA LEU A 153 2.93 -6.43 -4.70
C LEU A 153 2.45 -5.15 -4.02
N ILE A 154 1.89 -5.23 -2.82
CA ILE A 154 1.40 -4.07 -2.06
C ILE A 154 2.56 -3.14 -1.70
N GLN A 155 3.67 -3.68 -1.18
CA GLN A 155 4.83 -2.88 -0.76
C GLN A 155 5.54 -2.19 -1.92
N THR A 156 5.59 -2.84 -3.10
CA THR A 156 6.22 -2.29 -4.32
C THR A 156 5.29 -1.41 -5.16
N THR A 157 4.02 -1.24 -4.77
CA THR A 157 3.07 -0.37 -5.48
C THR A 157 2.44 0.64 -4.53
N ALA A 158 1.51 0.23 -3.67
CA ALA A 158 0.76 1.10 -2.76
C ALA A 158 1.69 1.84 -1.78
N GLU A 159 2.63 1.13 -1.14
CA GLU A 159 3.53 1.77 -0.16
C GLU A 159 4.56 2.67 -0.83
N ALA A 160 5.07 2.26 -2.00
CA ALA A 160 5.88 3.13 -2.84
C ALA A 160 5.12 4.40 -3.26
N ALA A 161 3.82 4.30 -3.57
CA ALA A 161 2.99 5.47 -3.87
C ALA A 161 2.78 6.37 -2.64
N ARG A 162 2.64 5.81 -1.44
CA ARG A 162 2.50 6.58 -0.19
C ARG A 162 3.79 7.28 0.25
N PHE A 163 4.94 6.65 0.05
CA PHE A 163 6.23 7.14 0.55
C PHE A 163 7.34 7.11 -0.50
N LYS A 164 7.95 8.27 -0.75
CA LYS A 164 9.10 8.42 -1.67
C LYS A 164 10.32 7.63 -1.19
N TYR A 165 10.49 7.44 0.12
CA TYR A 165 11.55 6.62 0.69
C TYR A 165 11.45 5.15 0.26
N ILE A 166 10.23 4.59 0.28
CA ILE A 166 9.96 3.20 -0.15
C ILE A 166 10.12 3.09 -1.67
N GLU A 167 9.59 4.06 -2.43
CA GLU A 167 9.81 4.14 -3.88
C GLU A 167 11.31 4.12 -4.23
N ARG A 168 12.11 5.00 -3.61
CA ARG A 168 13.56 5.08 -3.87
C ARG A 168 14.29 3.80 -3.50
N HIS A 169 13.85 3.12 -2.44
CA HIS A 169 14.41 1.82 -2.07
C HIS A 169 14.14 0.81 -3.17
N VAL A 170 12.89 0.60 -3.58
CA VAL A 170 12.58 -0.37 -4.65
C VAL A 170 13.29 0.00 -5.96
N ALA A 171 13.32 1.29 -6.33
CA ALA A 171 14.01 1.77 -7.53
C ALA A 171 15.53 1.47 -7.54
N LYS A 172 16.17 1.35 -6.37
CA LYS A 172 17.59 1.00 -6.25
C LYS A 172 17.87 -0.47 -6.60
N TYR A 173 16.88 -1.34 -6.41
CA TYR A 173 17.00 -2.79 -6.53
C TYR A 173 16.30 -3.31 -7.80
N VAL A 174 16.85 -2.93 -8.96
CA VAL A 174 16.34 -3.30 -10.30
C VAL A 174 16.72 -4.73 -10.67
N ALA A 175 17.96 -5.14 -10.37
CA ALA A 175 18.52 -6.45 -10.74
C ALA A 175 18.70 -7.39 -9.55
N THR A 176 18.46 -6.92 -8.32
CA THR A 176 18.64 -7.69 -7.08
C THR A 176 17.45 -7.45 -6.16
N ASN A 177 17.37 -8.25 -5.09
CA ASN A 177 16.35 -8.11 -4.06
C ASN A 177 16.93 -7.51 -2.78
N PHE A 178 16.06 -7.06 -1.88
CA PHE A 178 16.40 -6.61 -0.53
C PHE A 178 15.30 -6.98 0.47
N LYS A 179 15.63 -7.10 1.76
CA LYS A 179 14.63 -7.17 2.84
C LYS A 179 14.22 -5.75 3.26
N PRO A 180 12.93 -5.48 3.53
CA PRO A 180 12.52 -4.18 4.04
C PRO A 180 13.18 -3.93 5.40
N ASN A 181 13.87 -2.80 5.53
CA ASN A 181 14.44 -2.38 6.81
C ASN A 181 13.35 -1.83 7.74
N LEU A 182 13.69 -1.67 9.03
CA LEU A 182 12.75 -1.20 10.05
C LEU A 182 12.11 0.15 9.73
N ALA A 183 12.78 1.02 8.97
CA ALA A 183 12.20 2.30 8.55
C ALA A 183 11.08 2.11 7.52
N ILE A 184 11.22 1.18 6.58
CA ILE A 184 10.15 0.83 5.63
C ILE A 184 8.94 0.32 6.41
N ILE A 185 9.13 -0.68 7.28
CA ILE A 185 8.04 -1.25 8.09
C ILE A 185 7.36 -0.19 8.97
N SER A 186 8.15 0.68 9.59
CA SER A 186 7.64 1.75 10.44
C SER A 186 6.79 2.76 9.66
N LEU A 187 7.20 3.13 8.43
CA LEU A 187 6.41 4.03 7.58
C LEU A 187 5.09 3.38 7.14
N GLU A 188 5.12 2.11 6.71
CA GLU A 188 3.93 1.35 6.33
C GLU A 188 2.90 1.33 7.47
N ASN A 189 3.35 1.02 8.69
CA ASN A 189 2.47 0.94 9.85
C ASN A 189 1.93 2.30 10.30
N GLN A 190 2.63 3.40 9.99
CA GLN A 190 2.30 4.74 10.51
C GLN A 190 1.65 5.66 9.47
N TRP A 191 1.35 5.19 8.26
CA TRP A 191 0.76 6.04 7.22
C TRP A 191 -0.56 6.70 7.66
N SER A 192 -1.45 5.95 8.33
CA SER A 192 -2.72 6.48 8.84
C SER A 192 -2.50 7.51 9.96
N ALA A 193 -1.64 7.21 10.93
CA ALA A 193 -1.31 8.12 12.03
C ALA A 193 -0.66 9.42 11.54
N LEU A 194 0.32 9.32 10.64
CA LEU A 194 0.94 10.48 9.98
C LEU A 194 -0.12 11.31 9.24
N SER A 195 -0.98 10.67 8.45
CA SER A 195 -2.05 11.36 7.72
C SER A 195 -2.98 12.13 8.65
N LYS A 196 -3.42 11.51 9.75
CA LYS A 196 -4.26 12.13 10.78
C LYS A 196 -3.58 13.34 11.41
N GLN A 197 -2.32 13.21 11.83
CA GLN A 197 -1.62 14.30 12.51
C GLN A 197 -1.28 15.46 11.57
N ILE A 198 -0.90 15.19 10.31
CA ILE A 198 -0.66 16.22 9.29
C ILE A 198 -1.95 17.00 9.00
N PHE A 199 -3.08 16.31 8.87
CA PHE A 199 -4.38 16.97 8.69
C PHE A 199 -4.75 17.87 9.88
N LEU A 200 -4.62 17.35 11.11
CA LEU A 200 -4.91 18.12 12.33
C LEU A 200 -3.98 19.33 12.50
N ALA A 201 -2.72 19.23 12.03
CA ALA A 201 -1.73 20.29 12.14
C ALA A 201 -2.10 21.56 11.37
N GLN A 202 -3.02 21.50 10.39
CA GLN A 202 -3.56 22.68 9.69
C GLN A 202 -4.15 23.70 10.66
N ASN A 203 -4.79 23.21 11.74
CA ASN A 203 -5.43 24.05 12.75
C ASN A 203 -4.53 24.33 13.97
N GLN A 204 -3.25 23.92 13.91
CA GLN A 204 -2.30 24.03 15.02
C GLN A 204 -0.95 24.65 14.58
N GLY A 205 -0.97 25.44 13.51
CA GLY A 205 0.23 26.12 13.00
C GLY A 205 1.36 25.15 12.65
N GLY A 206 1.04 23.98 12.10
CA GLY A 206 2.01 22.98 11.67
C GLY A 206 2.46 21.99 12.76
N LYS A 207 2.01 22.14 14.01
CA LYS A 207 2.31 21.19 15.09
C LYS A 207 1.34 20.02 15.10
N PHE A 208 1.85 18.83 15.39
CA PHE A 208 1.01 17.65 15.56
C PHE A 208 0.33 17.70 16.93
N ARG A 209 -0.90 17.17 17.01
CA ARG A 209 -1.62 17.03 18.27
C ARG A 209 -0.97 15.96 19.15
N ASN A 210 -0.61 14.84 18.52
CA ASN A 210 0.12 13.74 19.14
C ASN A 210 1.37 13.44 18.30
N PRO A 211 2.52 13.14 18.92
CA PRO A 211 3.70 12.68 18.18
C PRO A 211 3.40 11.38 17.44
N VAL A 212 4.13 11.14 16.35
CA VAL A 212 4.15 9.84 15.65
C VAL A 212 5.54 9.24 15.78
N ASP A 213 5.63 8.07 16.41
CA ASP A 213 6.88 7.34 16.58
C ASP A 213 7.25 6.59 15.30
N LEU A 214 8.48 6.80 14.85
CA LEU A 214 9.08 6.12 13.71
C LEU A 214 10.42 5.48 14.07
N ILE A 215 10.89 4.59 13.21
CA ILE A 215 12.15 3.87 13.41
C ILE A 215 13.10 4.18 12.24
N LYS A 216 14.36 4.50 12.53
CA LYS A 216 15.43 4.64 11.53
C LYS A 216 15.89 3.26 11.04
N PRO A 217 16.59 3.15 9.89
CA PRO A 217 17.12 1.88 9.43
C PRO A 217 18.07 1.19 10.43
N THR A 218 18.72 1.97 11.30
CA THR A 218 19.60 1.50 12.38
C THR A 218 18.86 0.96 13.61
N GLY A 219 17.53 1.04 13.65
CA GLY A 219 16.70 0.62 14.79
C GLY A 219 16.44 1.73 15.83
N GLU A 220 17.06 2.90 15.67
CA GLU A 220 16.83 4.05 16.55
C GLU A 220 15.40 4.60 16.37
N ARG A 221 14.67 4.75 17.48
CA ARG A 221 13.34 5.37 17.49
C ARG A 221 13.45 6.89 17.49
N PHE A 222 12.56 7.57 16.78
CA PHE A 222 12.45 9.02 16.77
C PHE A 222 11.00 9.46 16.60
N GLN A 223 10.70 10.70 16.98
CA GLN A 223 9.34 11.25 16.90
C GLN A 223 9.23 12.31 15.81
N VAL A 224 8.11 12.24 15.08
CA VAL A 224 7.64 13.31 14.21
C VAL A 224 6.56 14.08 14.95
N THR A 225 6.80 15.37 15.17
CA THR A 225 5.93 16.24 15.99
C THR A 225 5.36 17.43 15.23
N ASN A 226 5.77 17.62 13.98
CA ASN A 226 5.36 18.75 13.16
C ASN A 226 5.59 18.48 11.67
N VAL A 227 5.01 19.37 10.86
CA VAL A 227 5.08 19.33 9.39
C VAL A 227 6.43 19.75 8.83
N ASP A 228 7.33 20.30 9.66
CA ASP A 228 8.66 20.68 9.21
C ASP A 228 9.65 19.51 9.14
N SER A 229 9.28 18.35 9.69
CA SER A 229 10.11 17.14 9.62
C SER A 229 10.36 16.66 8.18
N ASP A 230 11.51 16.01 7.96
CA ASP A 230 11.88 15.44 6.66
C ASP A 230 10.88 14.39 6.15
N VAL A 231 10.19 13.71 7.08
CA VAL A 231 9.14 12.74 6.77
C VAL A 231 7.95 13.43 6.09
N VAL A 232 7.59 14.64 6.52
CA VAL A 232 6.47 15.40 5.94
C VAL A 232 6.90 16.15 4.69
N LYS A 233 8.00 16.92 4.73
CA LYS A 233 8.43 17.75 3.58
C LYS A 233 8.82 16.95 2.34
N GLY A 234 9.46 15.79 2.53
CA GLY A 234 10.14 15.08 1.45
C GLY A 234 9.59 13.69 1.15
N ASN A 235 9.07 13.00 2.17
CA ASN A 235 8.84 11.56 2.09
C ASN A 235 7.39 11.18 1.78
N ILE A 236 6.44 11.53 2.64
CA ILE A 236 5.02 11.19 2.42
C ILE A 236 4.49 11.89 1.15
N LYS A 237 3.71 11.18 0.34
CA LYS A 237 3.20 11.66 -0.97
C LYS A 237 1.70 11.58 -1.11
N LEU A 238 1.00 10.89 -0.21
CA LEU A 238 -0.45 10.77 -0.19
C LEU A 238 -0.92 10.79 1.27
N LEU A 239 -2.00 11.49 1.56
CA LEU A 239 -2.64 11.48 2.88
C LEU A 239 -3.95 10.71 2.82
N LEU A 240 -4.13 9.81 3.79
CA LEU A 240 -5.41 9.18 4.07
C LEU A 240 -6.39 10.21 4.63
N ASN A 241 -7.63 10.20 4.13
CA ASN A 241 -8.67 11.05 4.67
C ASN A 241 -9.23 10.47 5.97
N SER A 242 -9.22 11.25 7.04
CA SER A 242 -9.62 10.78 8.38
C SER A 242 -11.09 10.37 8.51
N ARG A 243 -11.99 10.77 7.60
CA ARG A 243 -13.35 10.19 7.57
C ARG A 243 -13.38 8.74 7.07
N ALA A 244 -12.33 8.26 6.39
CA ALA A 244 -12.11 6.83 6.18
C ALA A 244 -11.51 6.17 7.43
N SER A 245 -10.80 6.93 8.27
CA SER A 245 -10.16 6.44 9.50
C SER A 245 -11.11 6.20 10.69
N THR A 246 -12.39 6.59 10.62
CA THR A 246 -13.37 6.19 11.65
C THR A 246 -13.73 4.70 11.56
N ALA A 247 -13.50 4.06 10.41
CA ALA A 247 -13.50 2.60 10.32
C ALA A 247 -12.21 2.02 10.93
N ASP A 248 -11.07 2.71 10.79
CA ASP A 248 -9.78 2.33 11.39
C ASP A 248 -9.73 2.56 12.92
N GLU A 249 -10.52 3.48 13.50
CA GLU A 249 -10.58 3.65 14.97
C GLU A 249 -11.15 2.39 15.65
N ASN A 250 -12.04 1.64 15.00
CA ASN A 250 -12.46 0.31 15.46
C ASN A 250 -11.39 -0.77 15.26
N PHE A 251 -10.37 -0.54 14.42
CA PHE A 251 -9.21 -1.43 14.24
C PHE A 251 -8.06 -1.10 15.21
N ILE A 252 -7.82 0.18 15.52
CA ILE A 252 -6.78 0.60 16.47
C ILE A 252 -7.21 0.33 17.91
N THR A 253 -8.49 0.50 18.25
CA THR A 253 -8.98 0.27 19.62
C THR A 253 -8.83 -1.20 20.04
N THR A 254 -8.94 -2.13 19.12
CA THR A 254 -8.67 -3.56 19.35
C THR A 254 -7.18 -3.85 19.58
N MET A 255 -6.27 -3.09 18.96
CA MET A 255 -4.82 -3.28 19.17
C MET A 255 -4.34 -2.75 20.53
N THR A 256 -4.93 -1.67 21.06
CA THR A 256 -4.56 -1.15 22.38
C THR A 256 -5.01 -2.08 23.51
N LEU A 257 -6.16 -2.75 23.35
CA LEU A 257 -6.72 -3.65 24.37
C LEU A 257 -6.02 -5.02 24.45
N LEU A 258 -5.41 -5.50 23.35
CA LEU A 258 -4.70 -6.78 23.32
C LEU A 258 -3.24 -6.68 23.81
N GLY A 259 -2.72 -5.46 24.01
CA GLY A 259 -1.37 -5.22 24.53
C GLY A 259 -1.28 -5.12 26.06
N GLU A 260 -2.41 -5.03 26.78
CA GLU A 260 -2.43 -4.84 28.24
C GLU A 260 -2.79 -6.10 29.04
N SER A 261 -3.07 -7.24 28.40
CA SER A 261 -3.48 -8.47 29.10
C SER A 261 -2.44 -9.59 29.04
N VAL A 262 -1.18 -9.31 29.42
CA VAL A 262 -0.24 -10.34 29.91
C VAL A 262 0.67 -9.76 31.00
N VAL A 263 0.09 -9.30 32.11
CA VAL A 263 0.75 -9.33 33.42
C VAL A 263 -0.32 -9.54 34.48
N ASN A 264 -0.50 -10.81 34.87
CA ASN A 264 -0.70 -11.29 36.24
C ASN A 264 -0.75 -12.82 36.22
#